data_AF-A0A3L6FTE1-F1
#
_entry.id   AF-A0A3L6FTE1-F1
#
_cell.length_a   1.000
_cell.length_b   1.000
_cell.length_c   1.000
_cell.angle_alpha   90.00
_cell.angle_beta   90.00
_cell.angle_gamma   90.00
#
_symmetry.space_group_name_H-M   'P 1'
#
loop_
_entity.id
_entity.type
_entity.pdbx_description
1 polymer ?
#
loop_
_entity_poly.entity_id
_entity_poly.type
_entity_poly.pdbx_seq_one_letter_code
_entity_poly.pdbx_strand_id
1 'polypeptide(L)'
;MYHCIILYFGFIPCDLFLAREYVALVGARLDGAEMLACGLATHFVPSNRMLLLEESVKKVDTSNSFVVCSTIDQFCQQPSLKQKSSLNRLEIINKCFSKRTVEEIISSLIREGRTQTVGECLQREYRMVCHVVRGDFSRDIFEGCRAILVDKDKNPKWMPPRLEQVHDDAVEEYFSRVDDLEWEDLDLPVMCSNGRIMESKL
;
A
#
# COMPACT_ATOMS: atom_id res chain seq x y z
N MET A 1 -10.47 -7.75 -20.93
CA MET A 1 -11.33 -6.93 -20.06
C MET A 1 -10.39 -6.10 -19.21
N TYR A 2 -9.97 -4.96 -19.72
CA TYR A 2 -9.02 -4.07 -19.07
C TYR A 2 -9.86 -2.93 -18.48
N HIS A 3 -9.67 -2.63 -17.20
CA HIS A 3 -10.27 -1.47 -16.54
C HIS A 3 -9.08 -0.72 -15.95
N CYS A 4 -8.74 0.40 -16.56
CA CYS A 4 -7.54 1.16 -16.27
C CYS A 4 -7.84 2.18 -15.16
N ILE A 5 -6.89 2.33 -14.26
CA ILE A 5 -7.02 3.03 -12.98
C ILE A 5 -5.96 4.12 -12.95
N ILE A 6 -6.39 5.37 -12.71
CA ILE A 6 -5.45 6.47 -12.45
C ILE A 6 -5.25 6.54 -10.93
N LEU A 7 -4.05 6.16 -10.50
CA LEU A 7 -3.57 6.29 -9.14
C LEU A 7 -3.04 7.72 -8.96
N TYR A 8 -3.81 8.57 -8.28
CA TYR A 8 -3.23 9.71 -7.58
C TYR A 8 -3.46 9.47 -6.09
N PHE A 9 -2.39 9.32 -5.32
CA PHE A 9 -2.44 9.23 -3.85
C PHE A 9 -2.80 10.61 -3.28
N GLY A 10 -4.06 11.01 -3.41
CA GLY A 10 -4.64 12.14 -2.68
C GLY A 10 -5.42 11.63 -1.47
N PHE A 11 -5.16 12.23 -0.31
CA PHE A 11 -5.73 12.00 1.02
C PHE A 11 -6.99 11.09 1.07
N ILE A 12 -6.79 9.86 1.55
CA ILE A 12 -7.83 8.82 1.58
C ILE A 12 -8.70 9.01 2.84
N PRO A 13 -10.04 8.96 2.73
CA PRO A 13 -10.94 9.08 3.87
C PRO A 13 -10.63 8.05 4.96
N CYS A 14 -10.69 8.48 6.22
CA CYS A 14 -10.37 7.63 7.38
C CYS A 14 -11.31 6.42 7.55
N ASP A 15 -12.48 6.44 6.92
CA ASP A 15 -13.57 5.47 7.14
C ASP A 15 -13.35 4.11 6.45
N LEU A 16 -12.33 3.98 5.60
CA LEU A 16 -12.00 2.75 4.85
C LEU A 16 -10.77 1.98 5.37
N PHE A 17 -10.37 2.28 6.59
CA PHE A 17 -9.15 1.77 7.23
C PHE A 17 -9.02 0.23 7.18
N LEU A 18 -10.03 -0.51 7.64
CA LEU A 18 -10.00 -1.97 7.76
C LEU A 18 -9.98 -2.70 6.39
N ALA A 19 -10.54 -2.07 5.35
CA ALA A 19 -10.50 -2.62 4.00
C ALA A 19 -9.07 -2.62 3.44
N ARG A 20 -8.24 -1.63 3.80
CA ARG A 20 -6.85 -1.53 3.37
C ARG A 20 -5.98 -2.59 4.06
N GLU A 21 -6.20 -2.82 5.36
CA GLU A 21 -5.52 -3.86 6.13
C GLU A 21 -5.82 -5.26 5.58
N TYR A 22 -7.10 -5.54 5.30
CA TYR A 22 -7.51 -6.79 4.67
C TYR A 22 -6.80 -7.03 3.33
N VAL A 23 -6.73 -6.00 2.46
CA VAL A 23 -6.09 -6.13 1.15
C VAL A 23 -4.59 -6.33 1.29
N ALA A 24 -3.94 -5.63 2.22
CA ALA A 24 -2.52 -5.77 2.52
C ALA A 24 -2.18 -7.18 3.04
N LEU A 25 -3.00 -7.74 3.94
CA LEU A 25 -2.77 -9.04 4.56
C LEU A 25 -3.12 -10.23 3.68
N VAL A 26 -4.31 -10.18 3.07
CA VAL A 26 -4.85 -11.31 2.33
C VAL A 26 -4.30 -11.34 0.89
N GLY A 27 -3.69 -10.25 0.43
CA GLY A 27 -3.26 -10.11 -0.97
C GLY A 27 -4.44 -10.27 -1.93
N ALA A 28 -5.63 -9.82 -1.50
CA ALA A 28 -6.86 -10.02 -2.23
C ALA A 28 -6.79 -9.30 -3.59
N ARG A 29 -7.13 -10.00 -4.67
CA ARG A 29 -7.24 -9.39 -5.99
C ARG A 29 -8.46 -8.46 -6.00
N LEU A 30 -8.23 -7.21 -6.34
CA LEU A 30 -9.28 -6.20 -6.51
C LEU A 30 -9.45 -5.87 -7.99
N ASP A 31 -10.70 -5.73 -8.42
CA ASP A 31 -11.02 -5.10 -9.71
C ASP A 31 -11.14 -3.57 -9.59
N GLY A 32 -11.24 -2.88 -10.73
CA GLY A 32 -11.25 -1.41 -10.73
C GLY A 32 -12.43 -0.77 -9.99
N ALA A 33 -13.56 -1.46 -9.89
CA ALA A 33 -14.70 -0.97 -9.11
C ALA A 33 -14.41 -1.10 -7.61
N GLU A 34 -13.81 -2.22 -7.20
CA GLU A 34 -13.37 -2.46 -5.83
C GLU A 34 -12.27 -1.48 -5.41
N MET A 35 -11.31 -1.19 -6.28
CA MET A 35 -10.24 -0.23 -6.00
C MET A 35 -10.76 1.20 -5.79
N LEU A 36 -11.76 1.64 -6.57
CA LEU A 36 -12.43 2.91 -6.36
C LEU A 36 -13.22 2.90 -5.04
N ALA A 37 -13.97 1.84 -4.79
CA ALA A 37 -14.79 1.71 -3.58
C ALA A 37 -13.94 1.65 -2.30
N CYS A 38 -12.75 1.04 -2.32
CA CYS A 38 -11.85 0.96 -1.17
C CYS A 38 -10.91 2.18 -1.02
N GLY A 39 -11.02 3.18 -1.91
CA GLY A 39 -10.20 4.40 -1.87
C GLY A 39 -8.75 4.20 -2.32
N LEU A 40 -8.43 3.10 -3.02
CA LEU A 40 -7.11 2.89 -3.64
C LEU A 40 -7.00 3.54 -5.02
N ALA A 41 -8.13 3.81 -5.67
CA ALA A 41 -8.23 4.58 -6.90
C ALA A 41 -9.01 5.87 -6.67
N THR A 42 -8.64 6.95 -7.36
CA THR A 42 -9.38 8.22 -7.32
C THR A 42 -10.40 8.33 -8.44
N HIS A 43 -10.10 7.74 -9.60
CA HIS A 43 -10.91 7.85 -10.81
C HIS A 43 -11.10 6.47 -11.46
N PHE A 44 -12.26 6.24 -12.06
CA PHE A 44 -12.54 5.04 -12.84
C PHE A 44 -12.85 5.44 -14.29
N VAL A 45 -12.00 5.01 -15.22
CA VAL A 45 -12.14 5.32 -16.65
C VAL A 45 -12.27 4.02 -17.45
N PRO A 46 -13.38 3.82 -18.18
CA PRO A 46 -13.53 2.69 -19.09
C PRO A 46 -12.42 2.65 -20.14
N SER A 47 -11.88 1.48 -20.45
CA SER A 47 -10.74 1.36 -21.37
C SER A 47 -11.03 1.84 -22.80
N ASN A 48 -12.28 1.84 -23.25
CA ASN A 48 -12.66 2.41 -24.55
C ASN A 48 -12.53 3.95 -24.61
N ARG A 49 -12.43 4.62 -23.45
CA ARG A 49 -12.23 6.08 -23.34
C ARG A 49 -10.79 6.47 -23.01
N MET A 50 -9.91 5.51 -22.77
CA MET A 50 -8.52 5.76 -22.36
C MET A 50 -7.72 6.54 -23.40
N LEU A 51 -7.87 6.18 -24.67
CA LEU A 51 -7.16 6.88 -25.77
C LEU A 51 -7.59 8.36 -25.86
N LEU A 52 -8.90 8.62 -25.73
CA LEU A 52 -9.43 9.97 -25.73
C LEU A 52 -8.97 10.79 -24.52
N LEU A 53 -8.89 10.14 -23.36
CA LEU A 53 -8.36 10.78 -22.15
C LEU A 53 -6.89 11.17 -22.34
N GLU A 54 -6.05 10.26 -22.83
CA GLU A 54 -4.63 10.53 -23.06
C GLU A 54 -4.42 11.69 -24.03
N GLU A 55 -5.17 11.70 -25.15
CA GLU A 55 -5.16 12.82 -26.09
C GLU A 55 -5.62 14.14 -25.46
N SER A 56 -6.64 14.09 -24.57
CA SER A 56 -7.14 15.29 -23.89
C SER A 56 -6.13 15.82 -22.88
N VAL A 57 -5.50 14.94 -22.08
CA VAL A 57 -4.51 15.32 -21.07
C VAL A 57 -3.26 15.90 -21.74
N LYS A 58 -2.81 15.34 -22.87
CA LYS A 58 -1.67 15.90 -23.64
C LYS A 58 -1.90 17.32 -24.15
N LYS A 59 -3.16 17.74 -24.35
CA LYS A 59 -3.51 19.11 -24.77
C LYS A 59 -3.55 20.10 -23.62
N VAL A 60 -3.54 19.62 -22.37
CA VAL A 60 -3.55 20.47 -21.18
C VAL A 60 -2.13 20.97 -20.93
N ASP A 61 -1.83 22.19 -21.38
CA ASP A 61 -0.55 22.86 -21.16
C ASP A 61 -0.55 23.67 -19.84
N THR A 62 -0.90 23.02 -18.73
CA THR A 62 -0.87 23.68 -17.42
C THR A 62 -0.40 22.75 -16.32
N SER A 63 0.37 23.29 -15.38
CA SER A 63 0.77 22.60 -14.14
C SER A 63 -0.33 22.65 -13.07
N ASN A 64 -1.50 23.22 -13.36
CA ASN A 64 -2.60 23.32 -12.39
C ASN A 64 -3.32 21.97 -12.23
N SER A 65 -3.14 21.36 -11.06
CA SER A 65 -3.76 20.07 -10.70
C SER A 65 -5.30 20.08 -10.80
N PHE A 66 -5.97 21.21 -10.52
CA PHE A 66 -7.43 21.29 -10.58
C PHE A 66 -7.95 21.12 -12.02
N VAL A 67 -7.25 21.74 -12.98
CA VAL A 67 -7.60 21.65 -14.40
C VAL A 67 -7.41 20.22 -14.91
N VAL A 68 -6.30 19.57 -14.51
CA VAL A 68 -6.03 18.18 -14.84
C VAL A 68 -7.10 17.25 -14.26
N CYS A 69 -7.47 17.40 -12.98
CA CYS A 69 -8.55 16.63 -12.36
C CYS A 69 -9.88 16.81 -13.11
N SER A 70 -10.28 18.06 -13.36
CA SER A 70 -11.53 18.34 -14.07
C SER A 70 -11.57 17.76 -15.49
N THR A 71 -10.41 17.65 -16.15
CA THR A 71 -10.30 17.00 -17.46
C THR A 71 -10.46 15.49 -17.33
N ILE A 72 -9.85 14.86 -16.32
CA ILE A 72 -10.00 13.41 -16.06
C ILE A 72 -11.46 13.07 -15.70
N ASP A 73 -12.11 13.90 -14.88
CA ASP A 73 -13.51 13.72 -14.44
C ASP A 73 -14.48 13.58 -15.60
N GLN A 74 -14.25 14.29 -16.72
CA GLN A 74 -15.09 14.21 -17.92
C GLN A 74 -15.13 12.81 -18.55
N PHE A 75 -14.11 12.00 -18.33
CA PHE A 75 -14.01 10.64 -18.88
C PHE A 75 -14.39 9.57 -17.85
N CYS A 76 -14.62 9.96 -16.61
CA CYS A 76 -14.94 9.04 -15.52
C CYS A 76 -16.36 8.47 -15.63
N GLN A 77 -16.52 7.28 -15.07
CA GLN A 77 -17.82 6.64 -14.92
C GLN A 77 -17.91 6.00 -13.54
N GLN A 78 -19.08 6.05 -12.90
CA GLN A 78 -19.28 5.33 -11.64
C GLN A 78 -19.48 3.83 -11.93
N PRO A 79 -18.58 2.95 -11.46
CA PRO A 79 -18.73 1.52 -11.66
C PRO A 79 -19.71 0.91 -10.65
N SER A 80 -20.38 -0.18 -11.03
CA SER A 80 -21.17 -0.99 -10.10
C SER A 80 -20.33 -2.10 -9.48
N LEU A 81 -20.48 -2.31 -8.18
CA LEU A 81 -19.84 -3.43 -7.48
C LEU A 81 -20.52 -4.75 -7.87
N LYS A 82 -19.72 -5.74 -8.22
CA LYS A 82 -20.23 -7.09 -8.52
C LYS A 82 -20.77 -7.73 -7.24
N GLN A 83 -21.83 -8.53 -7.33
CA GLN A 83 -22.41 -9.25 -6.19
C GLN A 83 -21.43 -10.20 -5.47
N LYS A 84 -20.43 -10.73 -6.18
CA LYS A 84 -19.38 -11.59 -5.60
C LYS A 84 -18.12 -10.83 -5.15
N SER A 85 -18.18 -9.50 -5.08
CA SER A 85 -17.04 -8.68 -4.62
C SER A 85 -16.59 -9.10 -3.22
N SER A 86 -15.28 -9.10 -3.00
CA SER A 86 -14.71 -9.32 -1.67
C SER A 86 -15.17 -8.26 -0.68
N LEU A 87 -15.44 -7.04 -1.17
CA LEU A 87 -15.93 -5.91 -0.38
C LEU A 87 -17.40 -6.05 0.02
N ASN A 88 -18.20 -6.92 -0.61
CA ASN A 88 -19.57 -7.16 -0.11
C ASN A 88 -19.58 -7.88 1.24
N ARG A 89 -18.43 -8.41 1.68
CA ARG A 89 -18.22 -8.97 3.01
C ARG A 89 -17.57 -7.96 3.96
N LEU A 90 -17.58 -6.67 3.65
CA LEU A 90 -16.96 -5.63 4.48
C LEU A 90 -17.38 -5.71 5.95
N GLU A 91 -18.64 -6.03 6.27
CA GLU A 91 -19.07 -6.20 7.66
C GLU A 91 -18.37 -7.38 8.36
N ILE A 92 -18.20 -8.50 7.65
CA ILE A 92 -17.50 -9.68 8.15
C ILE A 92 -16.00 -9.41 8.23
N ILE A 93 -15.42 -8.75 7.22
CA ILE A 93 -14.01 -8.31 7.22
C ILE A 93 -13.79 -7.40 8.42
N ASN A 94 -14.60 -6.36 8.61
CA ASN A 94 -14.49 -5.46 9.74
C ASN A 94 -14.65 -6.18 11.10
N LYS A 95 -15.52 -7.19 11.19
CA LYS A 95 -15.68 -8.02 12.39
C LYS A 95 -14.52 -8.97 12.65
N CYS A 96 -13.92 -9.55 11.61
CA CYS A 96 -12.77 -10.43 11.74
C CYS A 96 -11.52 -9.62 12.11
N PHE A 97 -11.34 -8.45 11.49
CA PHE A 97 -10.18 -7.58 11.64
C PHE A 97 -10.30 -6.57 12.78
N SER A 98 -11.35 -6.64 13.59
CA SER A 98 -11.51 -5.88 14.84
C SER A 98 -11.01 -6.65 16.08
N LYS A 99 -10.27 -7.74 15.87
CA LYS A 99 -9.73 -8.61 16.94
C LYS A 99 -8.21 -8.41 17.11
N ARG A 100 -7.70 -8.78 18.29
CA ARG A 100 -6.31 -8.57 18.73
C ARG A 100 -5.34 -9.63 18.20
N THR A 101 -5.03 -9.57 16.91
CA THR A 101 -3.96 -10.38 16.28
C THR A 101 -3.27 -9.51 15.22
N VAL A 102 -2.70 -10.04 14.13
CA VAL A 102 -1.93 -9.31 13.08
C VAL A 102 -2.49 -7.93 12.68
N GLU A 103 -3.79 -7.76 12.82
CA GLU A 103 -4.51 -6.50 12.64
C GLU A 103 -4.05 -5.38 13.59
N GLU A 104 -3.72 -5.65 14.85
CA GLU A 104 -3.14 -4.63 15.75
C GLU A 104 -1.75 -4.19 15.29
N ILE A 105 -0.94 -5.11 14.76
CA ILE A 105 0.40 -4.80 14.24
C ILE A 105 0.26 -3.85 13.03
N ILE A 106 -0.61 -4.19 12.08
CA ILE A 106 -0.84 -3.34 10.91
C ILE A 106 -1.55 -2.06 11.28
N SER A 107 -2.52 -2.10 12.19
CA SER A 107 -3.20 -0.91 12.69
C SER A 107 -2.21 0.04 13.37
N SER A 108 -1.26 -0.49 14.15
CA SER A 108 -0.18 0.31 14.74
C SER A 108 0.72 0.88 13.65
N LEU A 109 1.16 0.08 12.67
CA LEU A 109 1.99 0.55 11.56
C LEU A 109 1.31 1.65 10.74
N ILE A 110 0.02 1.52 10.43
CA ILE A 110 -0.73 2.54 9.70
C ILE A 110 -0.96 3.77 10.58
N ARG A 111 -1.25 3.60 11.87
CA ARG A 111 -1.43 4.72 12.81
C ARG A 111 -0.13 5.51 13.00
N GLU A 112 1.00 4.83 13.10
CA GLU A 112 2.33 5.43 13.14
C GLU A 112 2.65 6.12 11.81
N GLY A 113 2.41 5.46 10.68
CA GLY A 113 2.59 6.04 9.35
C GLY A 113 1.71 7.28 9.07
N ARG A 114 0.57 7.43 9.76
CA ARG A 114 -0.26 8.65 9.69
C ARG A 114 0.37 9.85 10.40
N THR A 115 1.25 9.60 11.36
CA THR A 115 2.00 10.65 12.08
C THR A 115 3.34 10.96 11.43
N GLN A 116 3.74 10.16 10.44
CA GLN A 116 5.00 10.27 9.70
C GLN A 116 4.78 10.88 8.32
N THR A 117 5.79 11.57 7.82
CA THR A 117 5.88 11.99 6.43
C THR A 117 6.13 10.77 5.53
N VAL A 118 5.84 10.91 4.23
CA VAL A 118 6.16 9.87 3.23
C VAL A 118 7.65 9.51 3.29
N GLY A 119 8.53 10.50 3.52
CA GLY A 119 9.96 10.26 3.61
C GLY A 119 10.34 9.37 4.80
N GLU A 120 9.78 9.65 5.98
CA GLU A 120 10.01 8.85 7.19
C GLU A 120 9.45 7.42 7.04
N CYS A 121 8.27 7.27 6.44
CA CYS A 121 7.71 5.95 6.13
C CYS A 121 8.61 5.15 5.19
N LEU A 122 9.08 5.77 4.09
CA LEU A 122 9.98 5.13 3.13
C LEU A 122 11.32 4.74 3.75
N GLN A 123 11.87 5.58 4.63
CA GLN A 123 13.12 5.30 5.33
C GLN A 123 12.97 4.09 6.28
N ARG A 124 11.83 3.99 6.97
CA ARG A 124 11.49 2.83 7.81
C ARG A 124 11.28 1.56 6.99
N GLU A 125 10.53 1.64 5.88
CA GLU A 125 10.32 0.52 4.96
C GLU A 125 11.64 0.03 4.37
N TYR A 126 12.53 0.96 4.00
CA TYR A 126 13.85 0.65 3.49
C TYR A 126 14.67 -0.17 4.49
N ARG A 127 14.76 0.25 5.76
CA ARG A 127 15.46 -0.51 6.81
C ARG A 127 14.92 -1.92 6.98
N MET A 128 13.60 -2.06 7.02
CA MET A 128 12.94 -3.37 7.10
C MET A 128 13.33 -4.25 5.90
N VAL A 129 13.30 -3.71 4.69
CA VAL A 129 13.71 -4.45 3.48
C VAL A 129 15.19 -4.84 3.54
N CYS A 130 16.07 -3.95 4.00
CA CYS A 130 17.49 -4.28 4.18
C CYS A 130 17.68 -5.48 5.10
N HIS A 131 17.06 -5.47 6.28
CA HIS A 131 17.14 -6.59 7.22
C HIS A 131 16.55 -7.89 6.66
N VAL A 132 15.43 -7.80 5.93
CA VAL A 132 14.83 -8.93 5.22
C VAL A 132 15.76 -9.50 4.15
N VAL A 133 16.44 -8.66 3.37
CA VAL A 133 17.33 -9.07 2.28
C VAL A 133 18.64 -9.65 2.81
N ARG A 134 19.19 -9.09 3.89
CA ARG A 134 20.37 -9.67 4.56
C ARG A 134 20.08 -11.06 5.10
N GLY A 135 18.85 -11.27 5.56
CA GLY A 135 18.39 -12.55 6.07
C GLY A 135 19.05 -12.93 7.40
N ASP A 136 19.50 -11.92 8.16
CA ASP A 136 20.18 -12.06 9.45
C ASP A 136 19.22 -12.58 10.52
N PHE A 137 17.94 -12.15 10.48
CA PHE A 137 16.91 -12.53 11.45
C PHE A 137 15.96 -13.63 10.96
N SER A 138 15.56 -13.56 9.68
CA SER A 138 14.75 -14.61 9.05
C SER A 138 15.11 -14.75 7.59
N ARG A 139 15.05 -15.99 7.11
CA ARG A 139 15.18 -16.33 5.69
C ARG A 139 13.83 -16.65 5.05
N ASP A 140 12.74 -16.35 5.74
CA ASP A 140 11.39 -16.64 5.28
C ASP A 140 11.09 -15.99 3.94
N ILE A 141 11.59 -14.78 3.66
CA ILE A 141 11.40 -14.17 2.33
C ILE A 141 11.93 -15.05 1.20
N PHE A 142 13.08 -15.70 1.41
CA PHE A 142 13.68 -16.62 0.45
C PHE A 142 12.91 -17.93 0.38
N GLU A 143 12.43 -18.44 1.52
CA GLU A 143 11.60 -19.64 1.57
C GLU A 143 10.25 -19.45 0.88
N GLY A 144 9.62 -18.29 1.06
CA GLY A 144 8.40 -17.90 0.34
C GLY A 144 8.64 -17.83 -1.16
N CYS A 145 9.74 -17.19 -1.59
CA CYS A 145 10.13 -17.16 -2.99
C CYS A 145 10.40 -18.56 -3.55
N ARG A 146 11.10 -19.42 -2.80
CA ARG A 146 11.33 -20.81 -3.16
C ARG A 146 10.00 -21.56 -3.34
N ALA A 147 9.11 -21.50 -2.36
CA ALA A 147 7.84 -22.21 -2.36
C ALA A 147 6.88 -21.78 -3.48
N ILE A 148 6.86 -20.48 -3.81
CA ILE A 148 5.89 -19.90 -4.76
C ILE A 148 6.46 -19.78 -6.18
N LEU A 149 7.73 -19.39 -6.34
CA LEU A 149 8.30 -19.03 -7.63
C LEU A 149 9.29 -20.08 -8.17
N VAL A 150 10.10 -20.69 -7.31
CA VAL A 150 11.16 -21.62 -7.72
C VAL A 150 10.63 -23.05 -7.81
N ASP A 151 10.35 -23.67 -6.66
CA ASP A 151 9.92 -25.06 -6.55
C ASP A 151 8.42 -25.21 -6.82
N LYS A 152 7.66 -24.13 -6.59
CA LYS A 152 6.19 -24.06 -6.82
C LYS A 152 5.40 -25.13 -6.06
N ASP A 153 5.95 -25.61 -4.94
CA ASP A 153 5.31 -26.60 -4.09
C ASP A 153 4.17 -26.02 -3.24
N LYS A 154 4.10 -24.68 -3.11
CA LYS A 154 3.15 -23.95 -2.26
C LYS A 154 3.16 -24.43 -0.80
N ASN A 155 4.30 -24.95 -0.34
CA ASN A 155 4.49 -25.49 0.99
C ASN A 155 5.71 -24.85 1.66
N PRO A 156 5.63 -23.55 2.01
CA PRO A 156 6.72 -22.85 2.66
C PRO A 156 6.96 -23.39 4.07
N LYS A 157 8.23 -23.52 4.45
CA LYS A 157 8.69 -23.97 5.77
C LYS A 157 9.14 -22.79 6.62
N TRP A 158 8.16 -22.01 7.10
CA TRP A 158 8.41 -20.81 7.90
C TRP A 158 9.12 -21.10 9.21
N MET A 159 9.95 -20.15 9.65
CA MET A 159 10.65 -20.22 10.93
C MET A 159 10.54 -18.88 11.69
N PRO A 160 9.76 -18.81 12.79
CA PRO A 160 9.03 -19.91 13.44
C PRO A 160 7.77 -20.36 12.66
N PRO A 161 7.31 -21.61 12.84
CA PRO A 161 6.17 -22.14 12.08
C PRO A 161 4.81 -21.59 12.52
N ARG A 162 4.74 -20.84 13.63
CA ARG A 162 3.50 -20.27 14.15
C ARG A 162 3.72 -18.84 14.64
N LEU A 163 2.69 -18.01 14.46
CA LEU A 163 2.73 -16.59 14.82
C LEU A 163 2.90 -16.36 16.33
N GLU A 164 2.36 -17.23 17.18
CA GLU A 164 2.46 -17.08 18.64
C GLU A 164 3.90 -17.26 19.17
N GLN A 165 4.81 -17.72 18.31
CA GLN A 165 6.22 -17.91 18.62
C GLN A 165 7.08 -16.73 18.14
N VAL A 166 6.47 -15.73 17.50
CA VAL A 166 7.13 -14.47 17.14
C VAL A 166 7.08 -13.54 18.36
N HIS A 167 8.23 -13.07 18.79
CA HIS A 167 8.36 -12.15 19.92
C HIS A 167 8.51 -10.70 19.43
N ASP A 168 8.02 -9.75 20.23
CA ASP A 168 7.99 -8.33 19.87
C ASP A 168 9.40 -7.74 19.66
N ASP A 169 10.40 -8.25 20.38
CA ASP A 169 11.81 -7.86 20.22
C ASP A 169 12.37 -8.24 18.85
N ALA A 170 12.07 -9.44 18.36
CA ALA A 170 12.44 -9.89 17.02
C ALA A 170 11.76 -9.04 15.92
N VAL A 171 10.55 -8.52 16.19
CA VAL A 171 9.85 -7.61 15.26
C VAL A 171 10.49 -6.23 15.27
N GLU A 172 10.82 -5.70 16.45
CA GLU A 172 11.45 -4.38 16.59
C GLU A 172 12.84 -4.35 15.92
N GLU A 173 13.55 -5.46 15.91
CA GLU A 173 14.86 -5.58 15.27
C GLU A 173 14.79 -5.31 13.75
N TYR A 174 13.69 -5.66 13.08
CA TYR A 174 13.46 -5.31 11.66
C TYR A 174 13.33 -3.80 11.40
N PHE A 175 13.00 -3.00 12.42
CA PHE A 175 12.87 -1.55 12.26
C PHE A 175 14.12 -0.79 12.74
N SER A 176 15.07 -1.51 13.35
CA SER A 176 16.33 -0.96 13.82
C SER A 176 17.21 -0.47 12.66
N ARG A 177 18.17 0.41 12.97
CA ARG A 177 19.16 0.84 11.98
C ARG A 177 20.05 -0.33 11.56
N VAL A 178 20.38 -0.37 10.29
CA VAL A 178 21.31 -1.35 9.74
C VAL A 178 22.72 -0.91 10.14
N ASP A 179 23.43 -1.72 10.92
CA ASP A 179 24.82 -1.46 11.30
C ASP A 179 25.77 -2.06 10.25
N ASP A 180 25.87 -1.41 9.10
CA ASP A 180 26.76 -1.80 8.01
C ASP A 180 27.32 -0.57 7.29
N LEU A 181 28.62 -0.57 7.04
CA LEU A 181 29.35 0.51 6.35
C LEU A 181 28.91 0.70 4.89
N GLU A 182 28.29 -0.31 4.27
CA GLU A 182 27.76 -0.24 2.90
C GLU A 182 26.30 0.21 2.83
N TRP A 183 25.57 0.26 3.95
CA TRP A 183 24.13 0.54 3.99
C TRP A 183 23.84 1.78 4.81
N GLU A 184 23.72 2.91 4.12
CA GLU A 184 23.27 4.16 4.73
C GLU A 184 21.74 4.29 4.65
N ASP A 185 21.16 5.00 5.62
CA ASP A 185 19.74 5.36 5.57
C ASP A 185 19.43 6.13 4.28
N LEU A 186 18.24 5.90 3.73
CA LEU A 186 17.79 6.57 2.51
C LEU A 186 17.83 8.11 2.68
N ASP A 187 18.69 8.80 1.93
CA ASP A 187 18.72 10.26 1.88
C ASP A 187 17.70 10.74 0.84
N LEU A 188 16.50 11.05 1.32
CA LEU A 188 15.40 11.49 0.46
C LEU A 188 15.47 13.01 0.26
N PRO A 189 15.36 13.50 -0.99
CA PRO A 189 15.31 14.93 -1.23
C PRO A 189 14.10 15.54 -0.52
N VAL A 190 14.29 16.70 0.10
CA VAL A 190 13.22 17.42 0.79
C VAL A 190 12.12 17.77 -0.22
N MET A 191 10.97 17.09 -0.12
CA MET A 191 9.81 17.34 -0.95
C MET A 191 9.14 18.64 -0.52
N CYS A 192 9.62 19.76 -1.09
CA CYS A 192 9.05 21.08 -0.85
C CYS A 192 7.75 21.23 -1.65
N SER A 193 6.61 20.95 -1.03
CA SER A 193 5.32 21.31 -1.62
C SER A 193 4.99 22.76 -1.25
N ASN A 194 5.07 23.66 -2.23
CA ASN A 194 4.71 25.09 -2.13
C ASN A 194 5.49 25.93 -1.09
N GLY A 195 6.81 25.79 -1.01
CA GLY A 195 7.67 26.75 -0.30
C GLY A 195 7.45 26.82 1.21
N ARG A 196 6.80 25.82 1.81
CA ARG A 196 6.73 25.65 3.27
C ARG A 196 7.46 24.38 3.64
N ILE A 197 8.48 24.53 4.47
CA ILE A 197 9.08 23.42 5.22
C ILE A 197 7.95 22.89 6.11
N MET A 198 7.49 21.66 5.86
CA MET A 198 6.64 20.96 6.80
C MET A 198 7.54 20.50 7.95
N GLU A 199 7.74 21.36 8.94
CA GLU A 199 8.22 20.89 10.24
C GLU A 199 7.12 20.04 10.87
N SER A 200 7.48 18.82 11.26
CA SER A 200 6.63 17.92 12.02
C SER A 200 6.23 18.64 13.32
N LYS A 201 4.94 18.96 13.45
CA LYS A 201 4.41 19.37 14.74
C LYS A 201 4.30 18.11 15.59
N LEU A 202 5.29 17.96 16.47
CA LEU A 202 5.20 17.20 17.72
C LEU A 202 3.85 17.42 18.40
#